data_AF-A0A1L7NMS7-F1
#
_entry.id   AF-A0A1L7NMS7-F1
#
_cell.length_a   1.000
_cell.length_b   1.000
_cell.length_c   1.000
_cell.angle_alpha   90.00
_cell.angle_beta   90.00
_cell.angle_gamma   90.00
#
_symmetry.space_group_name_H-M   'P 1'
#
loop_
_entity.id
_entity.type
_entity.pdbx_description
1 polymer ?
#
loop_
_entity_poly.entity_id
_entity_poly.type
_entity_poly.pdbx_seq_one_letter_code
_entity_poly.pdbx_strand_id
1 'polypeptide(L)'
;MNTNNANPSLKESLEAFHAKVAGRLHAFIKETHQGRPAVSCLWNESPNNTLKDVVFVGDEGFDALAVVRATNKSMKASEQVVGMLVEMYASQHKREVGLELEF
;
A
#
# COMPACT_ATOMS: atom_id res chain seq x y z
N MET A 1 15.08 22.15 21.65
CA MET A 1 14.97 20.87 20.92
C MET A 1 13.92 21.07 19.84
N ASN A 2 14.34 21.41 18.61
CA ASN A 2 13.40 21.52 17.49
C ASN A 2 13.16 20.10 16.95
N THR A 3 11.99 19.54 17.26
CA THR A 3 11.47 18.37 16.56
C THR A 3 11.09 18.82 15.16
N ASN A 4 12.02 18.74 14.22
CA ASN A 4 11.69 18.76 12.80
C ASN A 4 10.79 17.55 12.54
N ASN A 5 9.47 17.77 12.59
CA ASN A 5 8.50 16.87 11.96
C ASN A 5 8.69 16.98 10.44
N ALA A 6 9.82 16.49 9.94
CA ALA A 6 9.97 16.20 8.54
C ALA A 6 9.04 15.03 8.26
N ASN A 7 8.11 15.21 7.31
CA ASN A 7 7.35 14.08 6.81
C ASN A 7 8.36 13.02 6.32
N PRO A 8 8.21 11.75 6.72
CA PRO A 8 9.12 10.70 6.31
C PRO A 8 9.16 10.63 4.78
N SER A 9 10.35 10.47 4.23
CA SER A 9 10.51 10.29 2.78
C SER A 9 9.77 9.03 2.32
N LEU A 10 9.50 8.94 1.01
CA LEU A 10 8.89 7.74 0.42
C LEU A 10 9.67 6.47 0.80
N LYS A 11 11.01 6.54 0.73
CA LYS A 11 11.88 5.41 1.03
C LYS A 11 11.73 4.97 2.49
N GLU A 12 11.80 5.92 3.44
CA GLU A 12 11.65 5.62 4.87
C GLU A 12 10.28 5.04 5.18
N SER A 13 9.23 5.58 4.54
CA SER A 13 7.86 5.10 4.71
C SER A 13 7.69 3.66 4.23
N LEU A 14 8.25 3.33 3.06
CA LEU A 14 8.24 1.97 2.52
C LEU A 14 9.06 0.99 3.38
N GLU A 15 10.27 1.39 3.81
CA GLU A 15 11.15 0.56 4.65
C GLU A 15 10.50 0.26 6.01
N ALA A 16 9.92 1.26 6.66
CA ALA A 16 9.19 1.09 7.91
C ALA A 16 7.99 0.14 7.74
N PHE A 17 7.27 0.25 6.62
CA PHE A 17 6.16 -0.66 6.34
C PHE A 17 6.61 -2.08 6.03
N HIS A 18 7.67 -2.27 5.25
CA HIS A 18 8.25 -3.58 4.99
C HIS A 18 8.62 -4.29 6.29
N ALA A 19 9.17 -3.56 7.27
CA ALA A 19 9.45 -4.12 8.59
C ALA A 19 8.17 -4.51 9.35
N LYS A 20 7.11 -3.69 9.29
CA LYS A 20 5.80 -3.96 9.92
C LYS A 20 5.13 -5.23 9.38
N VAL A 21 5.26 -5.50 8.08
CA VAL A 21 4.61 -6.64 7.41
C VAL A 21 5.58 -7.79 7.08
N ALA A 22 6.79 -7.76 7.66
CA ALA A 22 7.79 -8.80 7.45
C ALA A 22 7.23 -10.20 7.80
N GLY A 23 7.43 -11.16 6.89
CA GLY A 23 6.92 -12.52 7.04
C GLY A 23 5.41 -12.69 6.77
N ARG A 24 4.70 -11.63 6.37
CA ARG A 24 3.28 -11.68 6.02
C ARG A 24 3.09 -11.59 4.52
N LEU A 25 2.01 -12.19 4.02
CA LEU A 25 1.57 -11.96 2.65
C LEU A 25 1.05 -10.53 2.54
N HIS A 26 1.67 -9.73 1.68
CA HIS A 26 1.31 -8.34 1.48
C HIS A 26 1.48 -7.92 0.02
N ALA A 27 0.85 -6.81 -0.34
CA ALA A 27 0.94 -6.18 -1.65
C ALA A 27 0.71 -4.67 -1.52
N PHE A 28 1.36 -3.90 -2.37
CA PHE A 28 1.13 -2.47 -2.49
C PHE A 28 0.11 -2.19 -3.59
N ILE A 29 -0.68 -1.15 -3.39
CA ILE A 29 -1.70 -0.68 -4.32
C ILE A 29 -1.67 0.84 -4.43
N LYS A 30 -2.08 1.35 -5.58
CA LYS A 30 -2.34 2.78 -5.78
C LYS A 30 -3.75 3.06 -5.26
N GLU A 31 -3.90 4.16 -4.54
CA GLU A 31 -5.21 4.74 -4.25
C GLU A 31 -5.16 6.26 -4.18
N THR A 32 -6.32 6.87 -3.97
CA THR A 32 -6.43 8.31 -3.71
C THR A 32 -6.74 8.51 -2.24
N HIS A 33 -5.89 9.26 -1.53
CA HIS A 33 -6.09 9.64 -0.14
C HIS A 33 -6.24 11.15 -0.03
N GLN A 34 -7.41 11.62 0.44
CA GLN A 34 -7.71 13.05 0.58
C GLN A 34 -7.48 13.86 -0.72
N GLY A 35 -7.81 13.29 -1.88
CA GLY A 35 -7.64 13.91 -3.19
C GLY A 35 -6.22 13.87 -3.75
N ARG A 36 -5.29 13.16 -3.10
CA ARG A 36 -3.90 13.02 -3.54
C ARG A 36 -3.55 11.57 -3.86
N PRO A 37 -2.64 11.33 -4.82
CA PRO A 37 -2.15 9.99 -5.11
C PRO A 37 -1.42 9.41 -3.89
N ALA A 38 -1.75 8.18 -3.53
CA ALA A 38 -1.21 7.51 -2.37
C ALA A 38 -0.80 6.07 -2.69
N VAL A 39 0.21 5.60 -1.96
CA VAL A 39 0.62 4.20 -1.94
C VAL A 39 0.10 3.60 -0.65
N SER A 40 -0.64 2.51 -0.76
CA SER A 40 -1.18 1.78 0.37
C SER A 40 -0.73 0.33 0.33
N CYS A 41 -0.66 -0.30 1.50
CA CYS A 41 -0.28 -1.70 1.64
C CYS A 41 -1.47 -2.48 2.17
N LEU A 42 -1.78 -3.58 1.50
CA LEU A 42 -2.68 -4.62 1.97
C LEU A 42 -1.85 -5.78 2.51
N TRP A 43 -2.21 -6.30 3.69
CA TRP A 43 -1.56 -7.50 4.22
C TRP A 43 -2.53 -8.40 4.97
N ASN A 44 -2.24 -9.69 4.96
CA ASN A 44 -2.91 -10.66 5.79
C ASN A 44 -2.33 -10.60 7.21
N GLU A 45 -3.13 -10.23 8.20
CA GLU A 45 -2.78 -10.36 9.62
C GLU A 45 -3.14 -11.75 10.16
N SER A 46 -4.29 -12.29 9.73
CA SER A 46 -4.71 -13.67 9.99
C SER A 46 -5.51 -14.19 8.79
N PRO A 47 -5.76 -15.51 8.66
CA PRO A 47 -6.50 -16.08 7.53
C PRO A 47 -7.83 -15.38 7.22
N ASN A 48 -8.47 -14.79 8.24
CA ASN A 48 -9.76 -14.09 8.12
C ASN A 48 -9.66 -12.57 8.35
N ASN A 49 -8.45 -12.00 8.47
CA ASN A 49 -8.25 -10.58 8.69
C ASN A 49 -7.19 -10.01 7.75
N THR A 50 -7.65 -9.29 6.74
CA THR A 50 -6.85 -8.51 5.80
C THR A 50 -6.97 -7.04 6.18
N LEU A 51 -5.82 -6.42 6.39
CA LEU A 51 -5.72 -5.02 6.77
C LEU A 51 -5.18 -4.19 5.61
N LYS A 52 -5.48 -2.88 5.65
CA LYS A 52 -4.99 -1.87 4.70
C LYS A 52 -4.50 -0.69 5.49
N ASP A 53 -3.41 -0.09 5.05
CA ASP A 53 -2.91 1.15 5.63
C ASP A 53 -2.21 2.00 4.57
N VAL A 54 -2.29 3.31 4.74
CA VAL A 54 -1.71 4.29 3.82
C VAL A 54 -0.24 4.42 4.18
N VAL A 55 0.63 4.07 3.24
CA VAL A 55 2.08 4.04 3.44
C VAL A 55 2.66 5.41 3.15
N PHE A 56 2.22 6.03 2.06
CA PHE A 56 2.72 7.33 1.64
C PHE A 56 1.65 8.09 0.86
N VAL A 57 1.52 9.39 1.13
CA VAL A 57 0.67 10.31 0.36
C VAL A 57 1.58 11.25 -0.40
N GLY A 58 1.55 11.18 -1.73
CA GLY A 58 2.34 12.05 -2.58
C GLY A 58 1.67 13.38 -2.83
N ASP A 59 2.45 14.32 -3.35
CA ASP A 59 1.94 15.58 -3.87
C ASP A 59 1.30 15.41 -5.26
N GLU A 60 0.72 16.49 -5.78
CA GLU A 60 0.15 16.52 -7.12
C GLU A 60 1.21 16.19 -8.18
N GLY A 61 0.93 15.21 -9.06
CA GLY A 61 1.88 14.69 -10.04
C GLY A 61 2.78 13.55 -9.56
N PHE A 62 2.65 13.11 -8.30
CA PHE A 62 3.35 11.91 -7.81
C PHE A 62 2.82 10.63 -8.50
N ASP A 63 3.73 9.89 -9.14
CA ASP A 63 3.41 8.64 -9.81
C ASP A 63 3.38 7.46 -8.82
N ALA A 64 2.27 7.36 -8.08
CA ALA A 64 2.03 6.25 -7.17
C ALA A 64 2.00 4.88 -7.89
N LEU A 65 1.58 4.83 -9.16
CA LEU A 65 1.51 3.59 -9.92
C LEU A 65 2.91 3.04 -10.20
N ALA A 66 3.84 3.88 -10.65
CA ALA A 66 5.22 3.48 -10.87
C ALA A 66 5.88 2.95 -9.60
N VAL A 67 5.61 3.59 -8.45
CA VAL A 67 6.13 3.14 -7.15
C VAL A 67 5.54 1.78 -6.76
N VAL A 68 4.23 1.61 -6.85
CA VAL A 68 3.55 0.34 -6.54
C VAL A 68 4.10 -0.80 -7.41
N ARG A 69 4.24 -0.57 -8.72
CA ARG A 69 4.81 -1.54 -9.67
C ARG A 69 6.24 -1.90 -9.31
N ALA A 70 7.09 -0.92 -9.02
CA ALA A 70 8.48 -1.15 -8.65
C ALA A 70 8.59 -1.96 -7.34
N THR A 71 7.82 -1.58 -6.32
CA THR A 71 7.82 -2.24 -5.01
C THR A 71 7.30 -3.67 -5.12
N ASN A 72 6.14 -3.90 -5.75
CA ASN A 72 5.56 -5.23 -5.94
C ASN A 72 6.49 -6.15 -6.76
N LYS A 73 7.13 -5.61 -7.81
CA LYS A 73 8.13 -6.35 -8.59
C LYS A 73 9.33 -6.77 -7.75
N SER A 74 9.84 -5.87 -6.89
CA SER A 74 11.00 -6.16 -6.03
C SER A 74 10.74 -7.30 -5.04
N MET A 75 9.51 -7.39 -4.51
CA MET A 75 9.09 -8.44 -3.58
C MET A 75 8.52 -9.69 -4.28
N LYS A 76 8.45 -9.68 -5.62
CA LYS A 76 7.83 -10.75 -6.43
C LYS A 76 6.36 -11.01 -6.07
N ALA A 77 5.63 -9.97 -5.66
CA ALA A 77 4.18 -10.04 -5.53
C ALA A 77 3.58 -10.18 -6.93
N SER A 78 2.99 -11.35 -7.23
CA SER A 78 2.30 -11.56 -8.51
C SER A 78 0.98 -10.80 -8.54
N GLU A 79 0.50 -10.47 -9.73
CA GLU A 79 -0.82 -9.86 -9.93
C GLU A 79 -1.94 -10.67 -9.26
N GLN A 80 -1.81 -12.01 -9.24
CA GLN A 80 -2.73 -12.90 -8.54
C GLN A 80 -2.74 -12.67 -7.02
N VAL A 81 -1.58 -12.46 -6.39
CA VAL A 81 -1.50 -12.14 -4.95
C VAL A 81 -2.11 -10.77 -4.67
N VAL A 82 -1.83 -9.78 -5.52
CA VAL A 82 -2.41 -8.43 -5.38
C VAL A 82 -3.94 -8.50 -5.47
N GLY A 83 -4.46 -9.15 -6.52
CA GLY A 83 -5.90 -9.34 -6.72
C GLY A 83 -6.57 -10.08 -5.57
N MET A 84 -5.97 -11.18 -5.10
CA MET A 84 -6.49 -11.94 -3.96
C MET A 84 -6.56 -11.07 -2.69
N LEU A 85 -5.51 -10.30 -2.37
CA LEU A 85 -5.51 -9.43 -1.18
C LEU A 85 -6.56 -8.30 -1.28
N VAL A 86 -6.74 -7.74 -2.48
CA VAL A 86 -7.78 -6.75 -2.77
C VAL A 86 -9.17 -7.35 -2.55
N GLU A 87 -9.45 -8.52 -3.13
CA GLU A 87 -10.72 -9.23 -2.99
C GLU A 87 -11.01 -9.59 -1.53
N MET A 88 -10.02 -10.12 -0.81
CA MET A 88 -10.16 -10.47 0.60
C MET A 88 -10.50 -9.24 1.44
N TYR A 89 -9.82 -8.12 1.24
CA TYR A 89 -10.12 -6.88 1.95
C TYR A 89 -11.51 -6.35 1.60
N ALA A 90 -11.86 -6.30 0.31
CA ALA A 90 -13.15 -5.80 -0.14
C ALA A 90 -14.32 -6.63 0.42
N SER A 91 -14.16 -7.96 0.43
CA SER A 91 -15.14 -8.89 1.00
C SER A 91 -15.34 -8.68 2.50
N GLN A 92 -14.25 -8.48 3.26
CA GLN A 92 -14.30 -8.28 4.71
C GLN A 92 -14.90 -6.92 5.08
N HIS A 93 -14.50 -5.84 4.39
CA HIS A 93 -14.86 -4.47 4.77
C HIS A 93 -16.08 -3.93 4.01
N LYS A 94 -16.64 -4.70 3.06
CA LYS A 94 -17.74 -4.29 2.16
C LYS A 94 -17.47 -2.94 1.47
N ARG A 95 -16.21 -2.67 1.16
CA ARG A 95 -15.73 -1.42 0.54
C ARG A 95 -14.80 -1.78 -0.59
N GLU A 96 -15.00 -1.14 -1.74
CA GLU A 96 -14.06 -1.24 -2.85
C GLU A 96 -12.72 -0.61 -2.44
N VAL A 97 -11.63 -1.30 -2.78
CA VAL A 97 -10.28 -0.80 -2.58
C VAL A 97 -9.83 -0.21 -3.90
N GLY A 98 -9.55 1.10 -3.92
CA GLY A 98 -9.12 1.80 -5.12
C GLY A 98 -10.24 1.97 -6.14
N LEU A 99 -10.84 3.16 -6.18
CA LEU A 99 -11.45 3.63 -7.42
C LEU A 99 -10.28 3.75 -8.42
N GLU A 100 -10.27 2.90 -9.45
CA GLU A 100 -9.22 2.79 -10.50
C GLU A 100 -7.98 1.96 -10.11
N LEU A 101 -8.19 0.66 -9.88
CA LEU A 101 -7.12 -0.34 -9.85
C LEU A 101 -6.52 -0.54 -11.24
N GLU A 102 -5.47 0.22 -11.55
CA GLU A 102 -4.51 -0.15 -12.59
C GLU A 102 -3.32 -0.83 -11.91
N PHE A 103 -3.06 -2.09 -12.27
CA PHE A 103 -1.89 -2.85 -11.83
C PHE A 103 -0.72 -2.63 -12.79
#